data_AF-A0A085NPP7-F1
#
_entry.id   AF-A0A085NPP7-F1
#
_cell.length_a   1.000
_cell.length_b   1.000
_cell.length_c   1.000
_cell.angle_alpha   90.00
_cell.angle_beta   90.00
_cell.angle_gamma   90.00
#
_symmetry.space_group_name_H-M   'P 1'
#
loop_
_entity.id
_entity.type
_entity.pdbx_description
1 polymer ?
#
loop_
_entity_poly.entity_id
_entity_poly.type
_entity_poly.pdbx_seq_one_letter_code
_entity_poly.pdbx_strand_id
1 'polypeptide(L)'
;MTLKVGVVGCAHGELETIYDTVSKLKEKFNVDLDLLICCGDFQSVRDEQDLVSMAVPAKFRRMNAFRKYYTGEAKASVLTLFVGGNHEASNYLWQLPYGGWVAPNIFFMGKANVLNFGGLRIGGLSGIYKSYNYLRGHFEKPPFSEDEKRSVYHVRSLEVLRLKQLAKPLDVFVSHDWPRGIDRFGNRQRLFEIKQHFIEEAENGELGSLPGYELLRMLKPKYWFAAHMHVKFAALVPHEDGSLTKFLALDKCLPRRHYFQVLELETSLSTTERQLSYDPEWLSILRKTDHLLNTSPERTLPCCSNSDDPFSFAATAEDISEVEAIFAGNFSIPTESFTVSAESHSKMELNEQTTNFCDKLKIQNLPALLLSNATTDLAESESAEGAGKAQDEHLLVTTTENIAPAEEICLDDI
;
A
#
# COMPACT_ATOMS: atom_id res chain seq x y z
N MET A 1 22.84 11.41 11.75
CA MET A 1 22.60 12.53 10.81
C MET A 1 21.11 12.83 10.82
N THR A 2 20.66 13.96 10.26
CA THR A 2 19.22 14.22 10.09
C THR A 2 18.85 14.18 8.61
N LEU A 3 17.61 13.79 8.35
CA LEU A 3 16.97 13.79 7.03
C LEU A 3 15.77 14.72 7.09
N LYS A 4 15.64 15.60 6.09
CA LYS A 4 14.45 16.43 5.91
C LYS A 4 13.45 15.67 5.07
N VAL A 5 12.40 15.17 5.72
CA VAL A 5 11.35 14.36 5.11
C VAL A 5 10.08 15.17 5.00
N GLY A 6 9.56 15.33 3.78
CA GLY A 6 8.21 15.82 3.56
C GLY A 6 7.22 14.66 3.70
N VAL A 7 6.14 14.87 4.45
CA VAL A 7 5.02 13.92 4.57
C VAL A 7 3.78 14.55 3.95
N VAL A 8 3.10 13.78 3.11
CA VAL A 8 1.86 14.16 2.43
C VAL A 8 0.74 13.22 2.85
N GLY A 9 -0.45 13.76 3.10
CA GLY A 9 -1.68 13.00 3.29
C GLY A 9 -2.18 12.38 1.97
N CYS A 10 -3.47 12.50 1.67
CA CYS A 10 -4.03 12.03 0.39
C CYS A 10 -3.62 12.98 -0.74
N ALA A 11 -2.96 12.47 -1.79
CA ALA A 11 -2.50 13.32 -2.89
C ALA A 11 -3.61 13.66 -3.90
N HIS A 12 -4.53 12.74 -4.16
CA HIS A 12 -5.58 12.80 -5.19
C HIS A 12 -5.08 13.27 -6.57
N GLY A 13 -3.86 12.89 -6.95
CA GLY A 13 -3.25 13.26 -8.23
C GLY A 13 -2.79 14.72 -8.34
N GLU A 14 -2.85 15.51 -7.26
CA GLU A 14 -2.42 16.92 -7.18
C GLU A 14 -0.89 17.07 -7.10
N LEU A 15 -0.15 16.33 -7.95
CA LEU A 15 1.30 16.24 -7.89
C LEU A 15 1.99 17.56 -8.22
N GLU A 16 1.45 18.35 -9.16
CA GLU A 16 1.96 19.69 -9.44
C GLU A 16 1.90 20.58 -8.20
N THR A 17 0.77 20.59 -7.49
CA THR A 17 0.61 21.33 -6.23
C THR A 17 1.60 20.87 -5.16
N ILE A 18 1.83 19.56 -5.05
CA ILE A 18 2.77 18.98 -4.09
C ILE A 18 4.20 19.39 -4.42
N TYR A 19 4.66 19.19 -5.66
CA TYR A 19 6.04 19.55 -6.05
C TYR A 19 6.27 21.07 -6.10
N ASP A 20 5.24 21.87 -6.41
CA ASP A 20 5.28 23.32 -6.24
C ASP A 20 5.50 23.72 -4.78
N THR A 21 4.89 23.00 -3.84
CA THR A 21 5.10 23.20 -2.41
C THR A 21 6.55 22.92 -2.04
N VAL A 22 7.11 21.81 -2.54
CA VAL A 22 8.53 21.45 -2.34
C VAL A 22 9.47 22.54 -2.90
N SER A 23 9.22 23.01 -4.12
CA SER A 23 10.02 24.08 -4.74
C SER A 23 9.95 25.38 -3.94
N LYS A 24 8.76 25.79 -3.49
CA LYS A 24 8.58 26.99 -2.65
C LYS A 24 9.27 26.86 -1.29
N LEU A 25 9.31 25.65 -0.71
CA LEU A 25 10.04 25.40 0.54
C LEU A 25 11.54 25.65 0.37
N LYS A 26 12.11 25.17 -0.74
CA LYS A 26 13.51 25.40 -1.09
C LYS A 26 13.81 26.87 -1.35
N GLU A 27 13.03 27.51 -2.21
CA GLU A 27 13.25 28.90 -2.62
C GLU A 27 13.07 29.91 -1.48
N LYS A 28 12.01 29.76 -0.67
CA LYS A 28 11.64 30.76 0.34
C LYS A 28 12.24 30.51 1.71
N PHE A 29 12.45 29.24 2.07
CA PHE A 29 12.86 28.85 3.42
C PHE A 29 14.19 28.09 3.45
N ASN A 30 14.85 27.88 2.30
CA ASN A 30 16.07 27.09 2.18
C ASN A 30 15.92 25.68 2.80
N VAL A 31 14.73 25.10 2.66
CA VAL A 31 14.41 23.74 3.09
C VAL A 31 14.45 22.85 1.85
N ASP A 32 15.61 22.22 1.62
CA ASP A 32 15.77 21.16 0.63
C ASP A 32 15.36 19.82 1.25
N LEU A 33 14.48 19.08 0.59
CA LEU A 33 14.00 17.80 1.10
C LEU A 33 14.89 16.66 0.58
N ASP A 34 15.22 15.73 1.47
CA ASP A 34 15.92 14.50 1.09
C ASP A 34 14.92 13.44 0.56
N LEU A 35 13.70 13.41 1.10
CA LEU A 35 12.68 12.41 0.82
C LEU A 35 11.27 13.02 0.92
N LEU A 36 10.36 12.55 0.09
CA LEU A 36 8.93 12.80 0.18
C LEU A 36 8.18 11.47 0.37
N ILE A 37 7.25 11.43 1.32
CA ILE A 37 6.41 10.25 1.60
C ILE A 37 4.95 10.64 1.44
N CYS A 38 4.23 10.01 0.52
CA CYS A 38 2.79 10.16 0.34
C CYS A 38 2.05 8.97 0.95
N CYS A 39 1.09 9.24 1.83
CA CYS A 39 0.39 8.21 2.59
C CYS A 39 -0.84 7.65 1.85
N GLY A 40 -0.84 7.63 0.51
CA GLY A 40 -1.92 7.06 -0.31
C GLY A 40 -2.82 8.05 -1.04
N ASP A 41 -3.81 7.48 -1.71
CA ASP A 41 -4.60 8.11 -2.76
C ASP A 41 -3.71 8.90 -3.72
N PHE A 42 -2.64 8.25 -4.19
CA PHE A 42 -1.64 8.88 -5.03
C PHE A 42 -2.19 9.21 -6.42
N GLN A 43 -3.04 8.32 -6.94
CA GLN A 43 -3.67 8.40 -8.26
C GLN A 43 -2.63 8.45 -9.39
N SER A 44 -1.82 7.38 -9.51
CA SER A 44 -0.84 7.19 -10.59
C SER A 44 -1.50 6.85 -11.94
N VAL A 45 -2.42 7.69 -12.42
CA VAL A 45 -3.22 7.46 -13.64
C VAL A 45 -2.38 7.80 -14.88
N ARG A 46 -2.11 6.80 -15.72
CA ARG A 46 -1.34 6.96 -16.97
C ARG A 46 -2.24 7.31 -18.14
N ASP A 47 -3.41 6.67 -18.24
CA ASP A 47 -4.34 6.83 -19.35
C ASP A 47 -5.82 6.63 -18.94
N GLU A 48 -6.73 6.65 -19.91
CA GLU A 48 -8.16 6.48 -19.68
C GLU A 48 -8.54 5.06 -19.21
N GLN A 49 -7.75 4.04 -19.52
CA GLN A 49 -8.02 2.67 -19.04
C GLN A 49 -7.77 2.58 -17.54
N ASP A 50 -6.72 3.25 -17.06
CA ASP A 50 -6.46 3.39 -15.63
C ASP A 50 -7.64 4.07 -14.91
N LEU A 51 -8.25 5.11 -15.49
CA LEU A 51 -9.44 5.78 -14.92
C LEU A 51 -10.62 4.82 -14.76
N VAL A 52 -10.86 3.94 -15.73
CA VAL A 52 -11.96 2.97 -15.67
C VAL A 52 -11.77 1.95 -14.55
N SER A 53 -10.52 1.67 -14.17
CA SER A 53 -10.17 0.75 -13.09
C SER A 53 -10.33 1.33 -11.68
N MET A 54 -10.47 2.65 -11.54
CA MET A 54 -10.57 3.29 -10.23
C MET A 54 -11.94 3.04 -9.58
N ALA A 55 -11.95 2.80 -8.27
CA ALA A 55 -13.15 2.84 -7.44
C ALA A 55 -13.60 4.27 -7.13
N VAL A 56 -13.75 5.08 -8.17
CA VAL A 56 -14.21 6.47 -8.10
C VAL A 56 -15.44 6.61 -9.00
N PRO A 57 -16.52 7.29 -8.57
CA PRO A 57 -17.67 7.56 -9.43
C PRO A 57 -17.25 8.23 -10.74
N ALA A 58 -17.86 7.83 -11.87
CA ALA A 58 -17.43 8.27 -13.20
C ALA A 58 -17.35 9.80 -13.36
N LYS A 59 -18.27 10.55 -12.73
CA LYS A 59 -18.30 12.03 -12.75
C LYS A 59 -17.08 12.71 -12.09
N PHE A 60 -16.37 11.99 -11.22
CA PHE A 60 -15.24 12.52 -10.44
C PHE A 60 -13.87 12.03 -10.94
N ARG A 61 -13.84 11.13 -11.94
CA ARG A 61 -12.59 10.63 -12.53
C ARG A 61 -11.88 11.74 -13.30
N ARG A 62 -10.59 11.93 -13.03
CA ARG A 62 -9.74 12.95 -13.66
C ARG A 62 -8.36 12.36 -13.93
N MET A 63 -7.80 12.63 -15.11
CA MET A 63 -6.43 12.22 -15.48
C MET A 63 -5.37 12.84 -14.56
N ASN A 64 -5.61 14.06 -14.07
CA ASN A 64 -4.70 14.84 -13.25
C ASN A 64 -3.27 14.91 -13.85
N ALA A 65 -2.26 15.17 -13.03
CA ALA A 65 -0.92 15.50 -13.51
C ALA A 65 0.01 14.29 -13.66
N PHE A 66 -0.33 13.12 -13.12
CA PHE A 66 0.61 11.99 -13.07
C PHE A 66 1.13 11.55 -14.43
N ARG A 67 0.28 11.57 -15.47
CA ARG A 67 0.69 11.23 -16.84
C ARG A 67 1.93 11.99 -17.31
N LYS A 68 2.10 13.26 -16.92
CA LYS A 68 3.29 14.06 -17.27
C LYS A 68 4.58 13.50 -16.67
N TYR A 69 4.51 12.99 -15.44
CA TYR A 69 5.65 12.36 -14.76
C TYR A 69 5.95 10.99 -15.36
N TYR A 70 4.90 10.25 -15.72
CA TYR A 70 5.01 8.94 -16.38
C TYR A 70 5.67 9.05 -17.77
N THR A 71 5.24 9.99 -18.61
CA THR A 71 5.78 10.18 -19.97
C THR A 71 7.11 10.94 -20.03
N GLY A 72 7.55 11.52 -18.91
CA GLY A 72 8.78 12.31 -18.83
C GLY A 72 8.63 13.78 -19.23
N GLU A 73 7.41 14.28 -19.45
CA GLU A 73 7.14 15.73 -19.62
C GLU A 73 7.49 16.52 -18.35
N ALA A 74 7.32 15.91 -17.18
CA ALA A 74 7.72 16.43 -15.88
C ALA A 74 8.58 15.42 -15.12
N LYS A 75 9.37 15.91 -14.15
CA LYS A 75 10.19 15.07 -13.27
C LYS A 75 9.96 15.44 -11.80
N ALA A 76 9.78 14.43 -10.95
CA ALA A 76 9.68 14.62 -9.51
C ALA A 76 10.98 15.23 -8.96
N SER A 77 10.87 16.38 -8.29
CA SER A 77 12.01 17.17 -7.80
C SER A 77 12.75 16.54 -6.61
N VAL A 78 12.11 15.58 -5.94
CA VAL A 78 12.62 14.84 -4.78
C VAL A 78 12.17 13.39 -4.88
N LEU A 79 12.99 12.46 -4.37
CA LEU A 79 12.60 11.05 -4.29
C LEU A 79 11.29 10.95 -3.52
N THR A 80 10.29 10.35 -4.16
CA THR A 80 8.93 10.24 -3.62
C THR A 80 8.58 8.77 -3.42
N LEU A 81 8.32 8.37 -2.18
CA LEU A 81 7.76 7.07 -1.84
C LEU A 81 6.26 7.21 -1.59
N PHE A 82 5.47 6.21 -1.98
CA PHE A 82 4.08 6.17 -1.59
C PHE A 82 3.56 4.75 -1.35
N VAL A 83 2.61 4.64 -0.44
CA VAL A 83 1.71 3.49 -0.30
C VAL A 83 0.42 3.78 -1.07
N GLY A 84 -0.33 2.77 -1.48
CA GLY A 84 -1.62 2.95 -2.16
C GLY A 84 -2.75 3.23 -1.16
N GLY A 85 -3.73 4.03 -1.57
CA GLY A 85 -5.00 4.22 -0.86
C GLY A 85 -6.17 3.46 -1.50
N ASN A 86 -7.37 4.03 -1.42
CA ASN A 86 -8.59 3.49 -2.04
C ASN A 86 -8.94 4.17 -3.38
N HIS A 87 -8.41 5.36 -3.65
CA HIS A 87 -8.55 6.04 -4.94
C HIS A 87 -7.25 5.92 -5.73
N GLU A 88 -7.09 4.80 -6.43
CA GLU A 88 -5.85 4.51 -7.18
C GLU A 88 -6.14 4.04 -8.59
N ALA A 89 -5.16 4.23 -9.48
CA ALA A 89 -5.06 3.47 -10.73
C ALA A 89 -4.72 2.01 -10.40
N SER A 90 -5.70 1.29 -9.84
CA SER A 90 -5.47 -0.02 -9.23
C SER A 90 -4.96 -1.05 -10.22
N ASN A 91 -5.32 -0.95 -11.50
CA ASN A 91 -4.78 -1.83 -12.55
C ASN A 91 -3.27 -1.64 -12.75
N TYR A 92 -2.75 -0.41 -12.61
CA TYR A 92 -1.32 -0.15 -12.72
C TYR A 92 -0.59 -0.62 -11.47
N LEU A 93 -1.08 -0.25 -10.28
CA LEU A 93 -0.48 -0.67 -9.01
C LEU A 93 -0.56 -2.19 -8.81
N TRP A 94 -1.59 -2.85 -9.34
CA TRP A 94 -1.74 -4.32 -9.34
C TRP A 94 -0.56 -5.02 -10.02
N GLN A 95 0.05 -4.40 -11.02
CA GLN A 95 1.21 -4.97 -11.71
C GLN A 95 2.51 -4.92 -10.87
N LEU A 96 2.52 -4.16 -9.77
CA LEU A 96 3.68 -3.90 -8.93
C LEU A 96 3.43 -4.34 -7.46
N PRO A 97 3.02 -5.59 -7.19
CA PRO A 97 2.64 -6.01 -5.84
C PRO A 97 3.79 -5.96 -4.83
N TYR A 98 5.03 -6.08 -5.30
CA TYR A 98 6.26 -6.01 -4.49
C TYR A 98 6.94 -4.63 -4.52
N GLY A 99 6.26 -3.63 -5.11
CA GLY A 99 6.78 -2.28 -5.31
C GLY A 99 7.54 -2.12 -6.61
N GLY A 100 7.77 -0.86 -7.00
CA GLY A 100 8.47 -0.51 -8.23
C GLY A 100 8.38 0.96 -8.56
N TRP A 101 9.20 1.41 -9.51
CA TRP A 101 9.13 2.76 -10.02
C TRP A 101 7.88 2.91 -10.89
N VAL A 102 7.05 3.91 -10.57
CA VAL A 102 5.88 4.26 -11.39
C VAL A 102 6.16 5.43 -12.32
N ALA A 103 7.20 6.19 -12.03
CA ALA A 103 7.79 7.25 -12.84
C ALA A 103 9.22 7.50 -12.32
N PRO A 104 10.08 8.20 -13.07
CA PRO A 104 11.41 8.55 -12.57
C PRO A 104 11.32 9.30 -11.23
N ASN A 105 12.02 8.78 -10.22
CA ASN A 105 12.07 9.35 -8.86
C ASN A 105 10.75 9.22 -8.05
N ILE A 106 9.80 8.40 -8.50
CA ILE A 106 8.54 8.08 -7.79
C ILE A 106 8.42 6.56 -7.65
N PHE A 107 8.49 6.06 -6.42
CA PHE A 107 8.47 4.63 -6.10
C PHE A 107 7.21 4.25 -5.33
N PHE A 108 6.44 3.31 -5.90
CA PHE A 108 5.34 2.66 -5.20
C PHE A 108 5.89 1.56 -4.31
N MET A 109 5.49 1.54 -3.04
CA MET A 109 5.97 0.52 -2.11
C MET A 109 5.40 -0.88 -2.40
N GLY A 110 4.32 -1.02 -3.17
CA GLY A 110 3.66 -2.32 -3.37
C GLY A 110 2.55 -2.54 -2.34
N LYS A 111 2.07 -3.78 -2.21
CA LYS A 111 1.03 -4.13 -1.22
C LYS A 111 1.54 -3.97 0.21
N ALA A 112 2.78 -4.39 0.45
CA ALA A 112 3.56 -4.07 1.65
C ALA A 112 5.05 -4.15 1.34
N ASN A 113 5.89 -3.39 2.06
CA ASN A 113 7.34 -3.39 1.86
C ASN A 113 8.11 -2.87 3.06
N VAL A 114 9.41 -3.15 3.09
CA VAL A 114 10.39 -2.43 3.91
C VAL A 114 11.54 -1.99 3.01
N LEU A 115 11.80 -0.69 3.01
CA LEU A 115 12.83 -0.05 2.19
C LEU A 115 13.80 0.72 3.07
N ASN A 116 15.03 0.87 2.59
CA ASN A 116 16.06 1.66 3.25
C ASN A 116 16.37 2.91 2.41
N PHE A 117 16.49 4.07 3.07
CA PHE A 117 16.91 5.32 2.43
C PHE A 117 17.67 6.21 3.40
N GLY A 118 18.92 6.56 3.08
CA GLY A 118 19.70 7.52 3.86
C GLY A 118 19.88 7.13 5.34
N GLY A 119 19.81 5.83 5.66
CA GLY A 119 19.86 5.31 7.02
C GLY A 119 18.52 5.23 7.75
N LEU A 120 17.40 5.59 7.11
CA LEU A 120 16.05 5.27 7.59
C LEU A 120 15.63 3.90 7.09
N ARG A 121 14.98 3.15 7.97
CA ARG A 121 14.24 1.94 7.62
C ARG A 121 12.74 2.20 7.65
N ILE A 122 12.09 2.04 6.50
CA ILE A 122 10.74 2.53 6.23
C ILE A 122 9.86 1.34 5.87
N GLY A 123 8.90 1.00 6.74
CA GLY A 123 7.85 0.03 6.46
C GLY A 123 6.63 0.69 5.81
N GLY A 124 5.93 -0.03 4.95
CA GLY A 124 4.71 0.45 4.29
C GLY A 124 3.66 -0.64 4.15
N LEU A 125 2.39 -0.27 4.35
CA LEU A 125 1.21 -1.10 4.09
C LEU A 125 0.22 -0.30 3.25
N SER A 126 -0.07 -0.79 2.04
CA SER A 126 -1.01 -0.16 1.12
C SER A 126 -2.44 -0.65 1.35
N GLY A 127 -3.40 0.23 1.08
CA GLY A 127 -4.82 -0.08 1.07
C GLY A 127 -5.57 0.31 2.34
N ILE A 128 -6.84 -0.10 2.39
CA ILE A 128 -7.71 0.07 3.57
C ILE A 128 -8.20 -1.27 4.09
N TYR A 129 -8.45 -1.35 5.39
CA TYR A 129 -8.93 -2.57 6.02
C TYR A 129 -10.44 -2.76 5.83
N LYS A 130 -10.83 -3.92 5.30
CA LYS A 130 -12.20 -4.43 5.32
C LYS A 130 -12.20 -5.89 5.78
N SER A 131 -12.88 -6.18 6.88
CA SER A 131 -12.86 -7.48 7.55
C SER A 131 -13.26 -8.66 6.65
N TYR A 132 -14.23 -8.45 5.75
CA TYR A 132 -14.76 -9.49 4.86
C TYR A 132 -13.79 -9.92 3.74
N ASN A 133 -12.80 -9.08 3.40
CA ASN A 133 -11.76 -9.41 2.43
C ASN A 133 -10.41 -9.76 3.09
N TYR A 134 -10.23 -9.42 4.37
CA TYR A 134 -8.94 -9.54 5.05
C TYR A 134 -8.32 -10.94 4.99
N LEU A 135 -9.12 -11.99 5.16
CA LEU A 135 -8.65 -13.38 5.13
C LEU A 135 -8.70 -14.01 3.73
N ARG A 136 -9.00 -13.26 2.67
CA ARG A 136 -9.04 -13.81 1.30
C ARG A 136 -7.64 -13.80 0.69
N GLY A 137 -7.45 -14.57 -0.38
CA GLY A 137 -6.32 -14.37 -1.28
C GLY A 137 -6.43 -13.06 -2.09
N HIS A 138 -5.45 -12.84 -2.95
CA HIS A 138 -5.52 -11.83 -4.01
C HIS A 138 -6.04 -12.51 -5.27
N PHE A 139 -7.29 -12.30 -5.62
CA PHE A 139 -7.98 -12.97 -6.74
C PHE A 139 -8.34 -12.00 -7.86
N GLU A 140 -8.27 -10.70 -7.59
CA GLU A 140 -8.72 -9.65 -8.50
C GLU A 140 -7.84 -9.59 -9.74
N LYS A 141 -8.47 -9.51 -10.91
CA LYS A 141 -7.78 -9.41 -12.18
C LYS A 141 -8.41 -8.35 -13.08
N PRO A 142 -7.62 -7.45 -13.70
CA PRO A 142 -8.18 -6.53 -14.67
C PRO A 142 -8.63 -7.24 -15.98
N PRO A 143 -9.69 -6.75 -16.67
CA PRO A 143 -10.55 -5.64 -16.25
C PRO A 143 -11.41 -6.03 -15.03
N PHE A 144 -11.39 -5.18 -14.01
CA PHE A 144 -12.09 -5.44 -12.75
C PHE A 144 -13.59 -5.26 -12.90
N SER A 145 -14.37 -6.15 -12.29
CA SER A 145 -15.76 -5.88 -11.92
C SER A 145 -15.85 -4.72 -10.93
N GLU A 146 -17.06 -4.16 -10.72
CA GLU A 146 -17.25 -3.05 -9.77
C GLU A 146 -16.88 -3.43 -8.32
N ASP A 147 -17.05 -4.70 -7.94
CA ASP A 147 -16.65 -5.18 -6.62
C ASP A 147 -15.12 -5.35 -6.52
N GLU A 148 -14.48 -5.86 -7.58
CA GLU A 148 -13.03 -6.02 -7.62
C GLU A 148 -12.28 -4.70 -7.64
N LYS A 149 -12.86 -3.64 -8.24
CA LYS A 149 -12.31 -2.28 -8.14
C LYS A 149 -12.15 -1.85 -6.69
N ARG A 150 -13.01 -2.34 -5.79
CA ARG A 150 -12.92 -2.10 -4.34
C ARG A 150 -12.01 -3.11 -3.66
N SER A 151 -12.18 -4.40 -3.94
CA SER A 151 -11.46 -5.44 -3.20
C SER A 151 -9.96 -5.47 -3.46
N VAL A 152 -9.50 -5.01 -4.63
CA VAL A 152 -8.09 -5.01 -5.05
C VAL A 152 -7.17 -4.18 -4.12
N TYR A 153 -7.68 -3.10 -3.53
CA TYR A 153 -6.94 -2.25 -2.60
C TYR A 153 -7.23 -2.58 -1.12
N HIS A 154 -8.06 -3.57 -0.81
CA HIS A 154 -8.25 -3.94 0.58
C HIS A 154 -7.00 -4.67 1.12
N VAL A 155 -6.64 -4.39 2.38
CA VAL A 155 -5.54 -5.08 3.07
C VAL A 155 -5.85 -6.58 3.19
N ARG A 156 -4.86 -7.45 2.96
CA ARG A 156 -4.95 -8.89 3.24
C ARG A 156 -4.07 -9.30 4.42
N SER A 157 -4.44 -10.42 5.05
CA SER A 157 -3.72 -10.97 6.19
C SER A 157 -2.32 -11.45 5.85
N LEU A 158 -2.02 -11.77 4.58
CA LEU A 158 -0.69 -12.20 4.15
C LEU A 158 0.35 -11.10 4.35
N GLU A 159 0.10 -9.88 3.87
CA GLU A 159 1.02 -8.75 4.02
C GLU A 159 1.20 -8.37 5.50
N VAL A 160 0.13 -8.41 6.28
CA VAL A 160 0.18 -8.14 7.72
C VAL A 160 0.99 -9.21 8.43
N LEU A 161 0.78 -10.48 8.10
CA LEU A 161 1.58 -11.59 8.64
C LEU A 161 3.06 -11.39 8.34
N ARG A 162 3.42 -11.04 7.09
CA ARG A 162 4.81 -10.77 6.69
C ARG A 162 5.42 -9.63 7.50
N LEU A 163 4.70 -8.52 7.65
CA LEU A 163 5.19 -7.38 8.43
C LEU A 163 5.37 -7.72 9.91
N LYS A 164 4.52 -8.57 10.49
CA LYS A 164 4.67 -9.05 11.88
C LYS A 164 5.95 -9.87 12.12
N GLN A 165 6.64 -10.33 11.08
CA GLN A 165 7.87 -11.13 11.19
C GLN A 165 9.14 -10.29 11.36
N LEU A 166 9.03 -8.96 11.23
CA LEU A 166 10.16 -8.06 11.35
C LEU A 166 10.68 -8.07 12.80
N ALA A 167 11.96 -8.39 12.97
CA ALA A 167 12.63 -8.34 14.25
C ALA A 167 13.43 -7.04 14.43
N LYS A 168 14.00 -6.50 13.35
CA LYS A 168 14.73 -5.22 13.43
C LYS A 168 13.72 -4.06 13.57
N PRO A 169 14.04 -3.01 14.34
CA PRO A 169 13.16 -1.87 14.53
C PRO A 169 12.98 -1.09 13.22
N LEU A 170 11.87 -0.35 13.14
CA LEU A 170 11.56 0.57 12.04
C LEU A 170 11.68 2.03 12.52
N ASP A 171 12.22 2.89 11.67
CA ASP A 171 12.21 4.33 11.94
C ASP A 171 10.86 4.94 11.56
N VAL A 172 10.32 4.53 10.41
CA VAL A 172 9.06 5.03 9.86
C VAL A 172 8.19 3.84 9.46
N PHE A 173 6.90 3.93 9.75
CA PHE A 173 5.87 3.08 9.17
C PHE A 173 4.80 3.95 8.49
N VAL A 174 4.36 3.55 7.30
CA VAL A 174 3.38 4.28 6.49
C VAL A 174 2.18 3.40 6.21
N SER A 175 0.97 3.89 6.49
CA SER A 175 -0.28 3.27 6.08
C SER A 175 -1.19 4.31 5.44
N HIS A 176 -2.23 3.88 4.71
CA HIS A 176 -3.23 4.82 4.24
C HIS A 176 -4.27 5.11 5.33
N ASP A 177 -4.98 4.08 5.80
CA ASP A 177 -5.91 4.20 6.93
C ASP A 177 -5.17 4.26 8.28
N TRP A 178 -5.88 4.75 9.29
CA TRP A 178 -5.30 4.94 10.62
C TRP A 178 -5.28 3.63 11.40
N PRO A 179 -4.26 3.37 12.25
CA PRO A 179 -4.35 2.34 13.27
C PRO A 179 -5.59 2.54 14.12
N ARG A 180 -6.33 1.46 14.36
CA ARG A 180 -7.55 1.50 15.16
C ARG A 180 -7.28 2.06 16.56
N GLY A 181 -8.16 2.95 17.01
CA GLY A 181 -8.09 3.54 18.36
C GLY A 181 -6.99 4.58 18.57
N ILE A 182 -6.31 5.02 17.50
CA ILE A 182 -5.24 6.03 17.59
C ILE A 182 -5.74 7.38 18.13
N ASP A 183 -7.04 7.66 17.98
CA ASP A 183 -7.73 8.85 18.48
C ASP A 183 -7.57 9.02 20.00
N ARG A 184 -7.40 7.92 20.75
CA ARG A 184 -7.22 7.89 22.20
C ARG A 184 -5.86 8.42 22.68
N PHE A 185 -4.91 8.60 21.75
CA PHE A 185 -3.53 9.01 22.04
C PHE A 185 -3.23 10.46 21.63
N GLY A 186 -4.25 11.21 21.19
CA GLY A 186 -4.13 12.61 20.78
C GLY A 186 -5.29 13.46 21.29
N ASN A 187 -5.51 14.62 20.66
CA ASN A 187 -6.61 15.51 21.04
C ASN A 187 -7.94 15.04 20.45
N ARG A 188 -8.53 14.02 21.08
CA ARG A 188 -9.80 13.40 20.69
C ARG A 188 -10.97 14.38 20.66
N GLN A 189 -11.03 15.32 21.60
CA GLN A 189 -12.06 16.35 21.64
C GLN A 189 -12.02 17.20 20.36
N ARG A 190 -10.84 17.69 19.98
CA ARG A 190 -10.68 18.49 18.76
C ARG A 190 -10.98 17.68 17.50
N LEU A 191 -10.61 16.40 17.47
CA LEU A 191 -10.94 15.52 16.35
C LEU A 191 -12.46 15.42 16.14
N PHE A 192 -13.22 15.20 17.21
CA PHE A 192 -14.67 15.04 17.15
C PHE A 192 -15.44 16.34 16.93
N GLU A 193 -14.87 17.49 17.31
CA GLU A 193 -15.40 18.79 16.87
C GLU A 193 -15.35 18.94 15.34
N ILE A 194 -14.31 18.42 14.70
CA ILE A 194 -14.12 18.50 13.24
C ILE A 194 -14.89 17.37 12.52
N LYS A 195 -14.88 16.16 13.09
CA LYS A 195 -15.43 14.92 12.50
C LYS A 195 -16.40 14.26 13.47
N GLN A 196 -17.58 14.86 13.66
CA GLN A 196 -18.58 14.36 14.61
C GLN A 196 -19.03 12.91 14.32
N HIS A 197 -19.08 12.50 13.05
CA HIS A 197 -19.44 11.13 12.66
C HIS A 197 -18.44 10.07 13.12
N PHE A 198 -17.20 10.44 13.50
CA PHE A 198 -16.24 9.49 14.05
C PHE A 198 -16.55 9.08 15.50
N ILE A 199 -17.43 9.80 16.21
CA ILE A 199 -17.67 9.56 17.63
C ILE A 199 -18.19 8.14 17.85
N GLU A 200 -19.22 7.72 17.12
CA GLU A 200 -19.84 6.41 17.30
C GLU A 200 -18.86 5.27 17.00
N GLU A 201 -18.18 5.31 15.86
CA GLU A 201 -17.16 4.32 15.50
C GLU A 201 -16.00 4.28 16.51
N ALA A 202 -15.57 5.43 17.02
CA ALA A 202 -14.47 5.49 17.98
C ALA A 202 -14.86 4.94 19.36
N GLU A 203 -16.08 5.21 19.82
CA GLU A 203 -16.61 4.63 21.07
C GLU A 203 -16.80 3.12 20.96
N ASN A 204 -17.26 2.62 19.81
CA ASN A 204 -17.39 1.19 19.53
C ASN A 204 -16.04 0.48 19.30
N GLY A 205 -14.94 1.24 19.19
CA GLY A 205 -13.61 0.68 18.95
C GLY A 205 -13.42 0.19 17.52
N GLU A 206 -14.11 0.80 16.56
CA GLU A 206 -14.12 0.44 15.14
C GLU A 206 -13.39 1.45 14.27
N LEU A 207 -13.21 2.69 14.74
CA LEU A 207 -12.50 3.74 14.00
C LEU A 207 -11.06 3.32 13.67
N GLY A 208 -10.83 3.02 12.39
CA GLY A 208 -9.54 2.63 11.83
C GLY A 208 -9.28 1.13 11.70
N SER A 209 -8.07 0.83 11.23
CA SER A 209 -7.57 -0.48 10.83
C SER A 209 -7.16 -1.32 12.04
N LEU A 210 -7.84 -2.46 12.23
CA LEU A 210 -7.43 -3.44 13.24
C LEU A 210 -6.03 -3.99 12.95
N PRO A 211 -5.68 -4.40 11.71
CA PRO A 211 -4.31 -4.80 11.41
C PRO A 211 -3.29 -3.68 11.61
N GLY A 212 -3.65 -2.42 11.32
CA GLY A 212 -2.81 -1.27 11.62
C GLY A 212 -2.52 -1.12 13.11
N TYR A 213 -3.51 -1.35 13.98
CA TYR A 213 -3.31 -1.37 15.43
C TYR A 213 -2.37 -2.51 15.87
N GLU A 214 -2.56 -3.72 15.35
CA GLU A 214 -1.70 -4.87 15.66
C GLU A 214 -0.24 -4.60 15.28
N LEU A 215 -0.01 -4.06 14.08
CA LEU A 215 1.32 -3.69 13.59
C LEU A 215 1.94 -2.56 14.41
N LEU A 216 1.16 -1.53 14.77
CA LEU A 216 1.63 -0.43 15.62
C LEU A 216 2.14 -0.93 16.97
N ARG A 217 1.40 -1.83 17.62
CA ARG A 217 1.77 -2.40 18.93
C ARG A 217 2.95 -3.35 18.84
N MET A 218 3.07 -4.10 17.75
CA MET A 218 4.14 -5.08 17.56
C MET A 218 5.45 -4.45 17.10
N LEU A 219 5.41 -3.61 16.07
CA LEU A 219 6.60 -3.06 15.40
C LEU A 219 7.15 -1.79 16.06
N LYS A 220 6.29 -1.05 16.78
CA LYS A 220 6.66 0.12 17.59
C LYS A 220 7.59 1.12 16.85
N PRO A 221 7.26 1.53 15.61
CA PRO A 221 8.13 2.40 14.84
C PRO A 221 8.29 3.75 15.52
N LYS A 222 9.41 4.46 15.31
CA LYS A 222 9.57 5.81 15.89
C LYS A 222 8.50 6.79 15.37
N TYR A 223 8.15 6.66 14.09
CA TYR A 223 7.14 7.46 13.42
C TYR A 223 6.11 6.59 12.71
N TRP A 224 4.84 6.97 12.78
CA TRP A 224 3.77 6.38 11.97
C TRP A 224 3.06 7.49 11.19
N PHE A 225 3.03 7.37 9.86
CA PHE A 225 2.36 8.32 8.97
C PHE A 225 1.12 7.71 8.32
N ALA A 226 0.02 8.45 8.31
CA ALA A 226 -1.25 8.02 7.74
C ALA A 226 -2.05 9.14 7.06
N ALA A 227 -3.13 8.79 6.36
CA ALA A 227 -4.02 9.74 5.68
C ALA A 227 -5.49 9.29 5.77
N HIS A 228 -6.22 9.23 4.65
CA HIS A 228 -7.59 8.74 4.48
C HIS A 228 -8.70 9.57 5.15
N MET A 229 -8.56 9.90 6.44
CA MET A 229 -9.61 10.52 7.26
C MET A 229 -9.83 12.02 6.98
N HIS A 230 -9.04 12.61 6.06
CA HIS A 230 -9.13 14.02 5.65
C HIS A 230 -9.17 15.00 6.84
N VAL A 231 -8.25 14.81 7.78
CA VAL A 231 -8.05 15.68 8.94
C VAL A 231 -6.62 15.52 9.45
N LYS A 232 -5.97 16.62 9.80
CA LYS A 232 -4.69 16.56 10.50
C LYS A 232 -4.89 16.08 11.94
N PHE A 233 -4.16 15.05 12.33
CA PHE A 233 -4.16 14.54 13.70
C PHE A 233 -2.78 14.09 14.10
N ALA A 234 -2.40 14.37 15.34
CA ALA A 234 -1.12 13.98 15.90
C ALA A 234 -1.37 13.30 17.25
N ALA A 235 -0.63 12.22 17.49
CA ALA A 235 -0.74 11.42 18.69
C ALA A 235 0.62 10.89 19.13
N LEU A 236 0.73 10.61 20.43
CA LEU A 236 1.92 10.00 21.03
C LEU A 236 1.51 8.67 21.65
N VAL A 237 2.03 7.57 21.09
CA VAL A 237 1.63 6.21 21.49
C VAL A 237 2.74 5.61 22.35
N PRO A 238 2.54 5.48 23.67
CA PRO A 238 3.49 4.82 24.54
C PRO A 238 3.44 3.30 24.37
N HIS A 239 4.63 2.70 24.37
CA HIS A 239 4.81 1.26 24.34
C HIS A 239 5.31 0.74 25.68
N GLU A 240 5.10 -0.55 25.91
CA GLU A 240 5.42 -1.22 27.19
C GLU A 240 6.91 -1.24 27.52
N ASP A 241 7.77 -1.15 26.50
CA ASP A 241 9.23 -1.04 26.65
C ASP A 241 9.72 0.40 26.91
N GLY A 242 8.78 1.35 27.08
CA GLY A 242 9.08 2.77 27.30
C GLY A 242 9.39 3.55 26.02
N SER A 243 9.42 2.90 24.85
CA SER A 243 9.51 3.60 23.56
C SER A 243 8.21 4.33 23.22
N LEU A 244 8.29 5.25 22.25
CA LEU A 244 7.17 6.09 21.85
C LEU A 244 7.07 6.15 20.33
N THR A 245 5.90 5.87 19.78
CA THR A 245 5.59 6.19 18.38
C THR A 245 4.96 7.56 18.27
N LYS A 246 5.52 8.41 17.41
CA LYS A 246 4.95 9.69 17.01
C LYS A 246 4.05 9.46 15.79
N PHE A 247 2.74 9.51 16.00
CA PHE A 247 1.77 9.38 14.93
C PHE A 247 1.43 10.74 14.31
N LEU A 248 1.39 10.80 12.99
CA LEU A 248 0.93 11.96 12.22
C LEU A 248 0.03 11.51 11.08
N ALA A 249 -1.19 12.00 11.07
CA ALA A 249 -2.08 11.96 9.93
C ALA A 249 -2.27 13.35 9.33
N LEU A 250 -2.39 13.40 8.01
CA LEU A 250 -2.56 14.64 7.24
C LEU A 250 -3.80 14.61 6.36
N ASP A 251 -4.28 15.80 6.01
CA ASP A 251 -5.47 16.00 5.19
C ASP A 251 -5.19 15.77 3.69
N LYS A 252 -6.21 15.82 2.85
CA LYS A 252 -6.07 15.77 1.38
C LYS A 252 -5.48 17.06 0.81
N CYS A 253 -4.74 16.94 -0.30
CA CYS A 253 -4.10 18.03 -1.02
C CYS A 253 -5.12 19.00 -1.64
N LEU A 254 -5.64 19.90 -0.81
CA LEU A 254 -6.59 20.93 -1.21
C LEU A 254 -6.22 22.29 -0.60
N PRO A 255 -6.65 23.41 -1.22
CA PRO A 255 -6.38 24.74 -0.70
C PRO A 255 -6.82 24.90 0.76
N ARG A 256 -5.92 25.50 1.58
CA ARG A 256 -6.14 25.78 3.02
C ARG A 256 -6.30 24.55 3.91
N ARG A 257 -5.97 23.34 3.42
CA ARG A 257 -5.91 22.12 4.22
C ARG A 257 -4.49 21.84 4.72
N HIS A 258 -4.38 21.07 5.78
CA HIS A 258 -3.09 20.64 6.35
C HIS A 258 -2.64 19.31 5.75
N TYR A 259 -2.29 19.31 4.46
CA TYR A 259 -1.93 18.11 3.72
C TYR A 259 -0.44 17.80 3.66
N PHE A 260 0.41 18.76 4.04
CA PHE A 260 1.87 18.66 3.93
C PHE A 260 2.53 19.06 5.24
N GLN A 261 3.54 18.30 5.68
CA GLN A 261 4.38 18.66 6.81
C GLN A 261 5.83 18.20 6.61
N VAL A 262 6.79 19.08 6.90
CA VAL A 262 8.23 18.73 6.93
C VAL A 262 8.61 18.25 8.32
N LEU A 263 9.36 17.16 8.39
CA LEU A 263 9.94 16.60 9.61
C LEU A 263 11.44 16.42 9.44
N GLU A 264 12.20 16.66 10.51
CA GLU A 264 13.60 16.27 10.59
C GLU A 264 13.70 14.95 11.34
N LEU A 265 14.10 13.88 10.63
CA LEU A 265 14.19 12.54 11.19
C LEU A 265 15.66 12.19 11.46
N GLU A 266 15.93 11.69 12.67
CA GLU A 266 17.24 11.21 13.07
C GLU A 266 17.52 9.81 12.49
N THR A 267 18.69 9.64 11.88
CA THR A 267 19.13 8.37 11.29
C THR A 267 20.14 7.67 12.19
N SER A 268 19.99 6.35 12.34
CA SER A 268 20.87 5.50 13.15
C SER A 268 22.22 5.23 12.45
N LEU A 269 22.23 5.24 11.12
CA LEU A 269 23.42 5.02 10.30
C LEU A 269 23.98 6.34 9.77
N SER A 270 25.29 6.53 9.92
CA SER A 270 26.05 7.61 9.28
C SER A 270 26.39 7.24 7.85
N THR A 271 25.37 7.04 7.01
CA THR A 271 25.57 6.90 5.57
C THR A 271 25.35 8.23 4.86
N THR A 272 26.26 8.58 3.97
CA THR A 272 26.10 9.71 3.04
C THR A 272 25.32 9.32 1.80
N GLU A 273 25.07 8.02 1.59
CA GLU A 273 24.36 7.52 0.42
C GLU A 273 22.85 7.76 0.57
N ARG A 274 22.33 8.63 -0.31
CA ARG A 274 20.89 8.94 -0.43
C ARG A 274 20.28 8.13 -1.58
N GLN A 275 20.47 6.82 -1.54
CA GLN A 275 19.92 5.89 -2.53
C GLN A 275 18.87 5.01 -1.87
N LEU A 276 17.80 4.70 -2.61
CA LEU A 276 16.78 3.74 -2.20
C LEU A 276 17.32 2.32 -2.35
N SER A 277 17.17 1.49 -1.33
CA SER A 277 17.58 0.08 -1.35
C SER A 277 16.55 -0.84 -0.71
N TYR A 278 16.54 -2.09 -1.16
CA TYR A 278 15.73 -3.15 -0.54
C TYR A 278 16.25 -3.47 0.88
N ASP A 279 15.34 -3.88 1.76
CA ASP A 279 15.69 -4.38 3.09
C ASP A 279 15.95 -5.90 3.07
N PRO A 280 17.15 -6.38 3.46
CA PRO A 280 17.47 -7.80 3.41
C PRO A 280 16.55 -8.68 4.28
N GLU A 281 16.14 -8.21 5.45
CA GLU A 281 15.23 -8.96 6.33
C GLU A 281 13.85 -9.10 5.66
N TRP A 282 13.33 -8.05 5.05
CA TRP A 282 12.08 -8.11 4.29
C TRP A 282 12.15 -9.06 3.10
N LEU A 283 13.23 -9.02 2.32
CA LEU A 283 13.45 -9.95 1.20
C LEU A 283 13.49 -11.42 1.67
N SER A 284 14.12 -11.68 2.81
CA SER A 284 14.13 -13.02 3.42
C SER A 284 12.72 -13.44 3.83
N ILE A 285 11.93 -12.56 4.47
CA ILE A 285 10.54 -12.84 4.85
C ILE A 285 9.68 -13.13 3.61
N LEU A 286 9.83 -12.37 2.52
CA LEU A 286 9.13 -12.63 1.26
C LEU A 286 9.41 -14.05 0.75
N ARG A 287 10.68 -14.48 0.72
CA ARG A 287 11.05 -15.84 0.30
C ARG A 287 10.45 -16.92 1.21
N LYS A 288 10.55 -16.75 2.53
CA LYS A 288 10.04 -17.73 3.50
C LYS A 288 8.52 -17.88 3.43
N THR A 289 7.82 -16.81 3.09
CA THR A 289 6.35 -16.77 3.06
C THR A 289 5.78 -16.83 1.64
N ASP A 290 6.59 -17.15 0.63
CA ASP A 290 6.15 -17.21 -0.77
C ASP A 290 5.08 -18.28 -0.98
N HIS A 291 5.26 -19.45 -0.37
CA HIS A 291 4.31 -20.57 -0.41
C HIS A 291 2.94 -20.27 0.24
N LEU A 292 2.81 -19.16 0.97
CA LEU A 292 1.55 -18.70 1.56
C LEU A 292 0.74 -17.80 0.60
N LEU A 293 1.30 -17.45 -0.56
CA LEU A 293 0.58 -16.67 -1.56
C LEU A 293 -0.63 -17.46 -2.05
N ASN A 294 -1.80 -16.85 -1.91
CA ASN A 294 -3.08 -17.46 -2.27
C ASN A 294 -3.81 -16.55 -3.26
N THR A 295 -4.29 -17.14 -4.36
CA THR A 295 -5.09 -16.45 -5.39
C THR A 295 -6.58 -16.76 -5.35
N SER A 296 -7.03 -17.50 -4.34
CA SER A 296 -8.44 -17.85 -4.16
C SER A 296 -9.22 -16.73 -3.46
N PRO A 297 -10.49 -16.48 -3.83
CA PRO A 297 -11.39 -15.60 -3.09
C PRO A 297 -11.86 -16.20 -1.76
N GLU A 298 -11.56 -17.47 -1.48
CA GLU A 298 -11.93 -18.12 -0.24
C GLU A 298 -11.16 -17.59 0.98
N ARG A 299 -11.82 -17.62 2.13
CA ARG A 299 -11.22 -17.16 3.40
C ARG A 299 -10.25 -18.23 3.92
N THR A 300 -8.97 -17.89 3.95
CA THR A 300 -7.88 -18.75 4.41
C THR A 300 -6.96 -17.99 5.35
N LEU A 301 -6.64 -18.59 6.49
CA LEU A 301 -5.59 -18.07 7.36
C LEU A 301 -4.21 -18.41 6.77
N PRO A 302 -3.32 -17.43 6.58
CA PRO A 302 -1.95 -17.73 6.19
C PRO A 302 -1.22 -18.36 7.39
N CYS A 303 -0.95 -19.66 7.33
CA CYS A 303 -0.25 -20.39 8.37
C CYS A 303 0.58 -21.55 7.80
N CYS A 304 1.63 -21.95 8.51
CA CYS A 304 2.37 -23.18 8.26
C CYS A 304 1.68 -24.38 8.91
N SER A 305 1.61 -25.51 8.21
CA SER A 305 1.07 -26.76 8.77
C SER A 305 2.06 -27.51 9.68
N ASN A 306 3.35 -27.15 9.66
CA ASN A 306 4.44 -28.00 10.15
C ASN A 306 5.39 -27.33 11.17
N SER A 307 5.00 -26.24 11.85
CA SER A 307 5.83 -25.56 12.86
C SER A 307 5.15 -25.49 14.23
N ASP A 308 5.96 -25.47 15.29
CA ASP A 308 5.49 -25.32 16.69
C ASP A 308 4.75 -24.00 16.92
N ASP A 309 5.16 -22.95 16.18
CA ASP A 309 4.39 -21.72 15.97
C ASP A 309 4.02 -21.62 14.47
N PRO A 310 2.76 -21.87 14.08
CA PRO A 310 2.32 -21.87 12.69
C PRO A 310 2.38 -20.48 12.02
N PHE A 311 2.70 -19.42 12.77
CA PHE A 311 2.76 -18.04 12.28
C PHE A 311 4.17 -17.42 12.34
N SER A 312 5.19 -18.19 12.73
CA SER A 312 6.57 -17.72 12.85
C SER A 312 7.37 -17.94 11.55
N PHE A 313 7.78 -16.82 10.94
CA PHE A 313 8.55 -16.76 9.69
C PHE A 313 9.67 -15.70 9.77
N ALA A 314 10.12 -15.36 10.97
CA ALA A 314 11.23 -14.43 11.16
C ALA A 314 12.47 -14.88 10.37
N ALA A 315 13.19 -13.92 9.79
CA ALA A 315 14.41 -14.19 9.04
C ALA A 315 15.55 -14.59 9.99
N THR A 316 16.20 -15.72 9.70
CA THR A 316 17.44 -16.11 10.40
C THR A 316 18.65 -15.44 9.75
N ALA A 317 19.83 -15.58 10.37
CA ALA A 317 21.07 -15.08 9.79
C ALA A 317 21.41 -15.78 8.46
N GLU A 318 21.07 -17.06 8.33
CA GLU A 318 21.23 -17.85 7.12
C GLU A 318 20.32 -17.32 6.01
N ASP A 319 19.04 -17.05 6.32
CA ASP A 319 18.09 -16.49 5.35
C ASP A 319 18.56 -15.14 4.78
N ILE A 320 19.17 -14.31 5.63
CA ILE A 320 19.73 -13.01 5.24
C ILE A 320 20.98 -13.22 4.37
N SER A 321 21.87 -14.14 4.75
CA SER A 321 23.09 -14.44 4.01
C SER A 321 22.78 -14.96 2.59
N GLU A 322 21.73 -15.77 2.42
CA GLU A 322 21.28 -16.21 1.10
C GLU A 322 20.81 -15.04 0.23
N VAL A 323 20.06 -14.11 0.81
CA VAL A 323 19.59 -12.90 0.12
C VAL A 323 20.76 -11.99 -0.25
N GLU A 324 21.73 -11.82 0.64
CA GLU A 324 22.98 -11.09 0.35
C GLU A 324 23.73 -11.70 -0.82
N ALA A 325 23.79 -13.03 -0.93
CA ALA A 325 24.39 -13.71 -2.07
C ALA A 325 23.61 -13.47 -3.38
N ILE A 326 22.27 -13.53 -3.34
CA ILE A 326 21.40 -13.25 -4.52
C ILE A 326 21.60 -11.83 -5.05
N PHE A 327 21.79 -10.87 -4.14
CA PHE A 327 21.98 -9.46 -4.49
C PHE A 327 23.44 -9.04 -4.62
N ALA A 328 24.39 -9.97 -4.45
CA ALA A 328 25.83 -9.70 -4.41
C ALA A 328 26.19 -8.53 -3.45
N GLY A 329 25.48 -8.44 -2.32
CA GLY A 329 25.61 -7.36 -1.34
C GLY A 329 25.10 -5.99 -1.78
N ASN A 330 24.59 -5.85 -3.01
CA ASN A 330 24.05 -4.59 -3.53
C ASN A 330 22.53 -4.63 -3.61
N PHE A 331 21.90 -3.96 -2.65
CA PHE A 331 20.45 -3.85 -2.53
C PHE A 331 19.87 -2.59 -3.17
N SER A 332 20.69 -1.75 -3.78
CA SER A 332 20.23 -0.52 -4.41
C SER A 332 19.20 -0.78 -5.50
N ILE A 333 18.15 0.03 -5.52
CA ILE A 333 17.09 -0.04 -6.52
C ILE A 333 17.44 0.98 -7.62
N PRO A 334 17.85 0.55 -8.82
CA PRO A 334 18.23 1.47 -9.89
C PRO A 334 16.99 2.16 -10.47
N THR A 335 17.07 3.45 -10.74
CA THR A 335 15.99 4.20 -11.42
C THR A 335 15.85 3.83 -12.89
N GLU A 336 16.92 3.29 -13.49
CA GLU A 336 17.00 2.82 -14.88
C GLU A 336 16.02 1.67 -15.18
N SER A 337 15.45 1.01 -14.15
CA SER A 337 14.49 -0.09 -14.34
C SER A 337 13.09 0.39 -14.72
N PHE A 338 12.84 1.70 -14.69
CA PHE A 338 11.58 2.27 -15.16
C PHE A 338 11.56 2.39 -16.68
N THR A 339 10.54 1.81 -17.29
CA THR A 339 10.26 1.96 -18.72
C THR A 339 8.81 2.42 -18.91
N VAL A 340 8.61 3.31 -19.89
CA VAL A 340 7.27 3.70 -20.32
C VAL A 340 6.72 2.57 -21.18
N SER A 341 5.58 2.00 -20.79
CA SER A 341 4.88 1.01 -21.62
C SER A 341 4.52 1.63 -22.97
N ALA A 342 4.78 0.92 -24.07
CA ALA A 342 4.44 1.37 -25.41
C ALA A 342 2.92 1.60 -25.53
N GLU A 343 2.52 2.74 -26.10
CA GLU A 343 1.12 3.10 -26.33
C GLU A 343 0.50 2.25 -27.46
N SER A 344 0.27 0.95 -27.25
CA SER A 344 -0.70 0.15 -28.01
C SER A 344 -0.52 -1.35 -27.79
N HIS A 345 -0.97 -1.95 -26.68
CA HIS A 345 -1.32 -3.37 -26.75
C HIS A 345 -2.60 -3.65 -25.97
N SER A 346 -3.59 -4.19 -26.68
CA SER A 346 -4.87 -4.68 -26.17
C SER A 346 -4.74 -5.91 -25.26
N LYS A 347 -3.51 -6.27 -24.86
CA LYS A 347 -3.18 -7.46 -24.09
C LYS A 347 -2.52 -7.00 -22.80
N MET A 348 -3.03 -7.49 -21.67
CA MET A 348 -2.51 -7.14 -20.37
C MET A 348 -1.11 -7.75 -20.20
N GLU A 349 -0.09 -6.90 -20.18
CA GLU A 349 1.31 -7.31 -20.10
C GLU A 349 1.80 -7.35 -18.65
N LEU A 350 2.70 -8.29 -18.37
CA LEU A 350 3.41 -8.35 -17.09
C LEU A 350 4.41 -7.21 -17.02
N ASN A 351 4.49 -6.56 -15.85
CA ASN A 351 5.48 -5.52 -15.64
C ASN A 351 6.88 -6.12 -15.48
N GLU A 352 7.84 -5.66 -16.28
CA GLU A 352 9.22 -6.15 -16.26
C GLU A 352 9.90 -5.99 -14.91
N GLN A 353 9.60 -4.93 -14.14
CA GLN A 353 10.18 -4.74 -12.81
C GLN A 353 9.76 -5.87 -11.86
N THR A 354 8.46 -6.19 -11.85
CA THR A 354 7.92 -7.30 -11.04
C THR A 354 8.50 -8.63 -11.50
N THR A 355 8.54 -8.89 -12.81
CA THR A 355 9.10 -10.13 -13.35
C THR A 355 10.56 -10.31 -12.96
N ASN A 356 11.40 -9.30 -13.22
CA ASN A 356 12.82 -9.32 -12.88
C ASN A 356 13.05 -9.46 -11.36
N PHE A 357 12.24 -8.80 -10.54
CA PHE A 357 12.30 -8.91 -9.09
C PHE A 357 11.98 -10.33 -8.62
N CYS A 358 10.87 -10.90 -9.10
CA CYS A 358 10.45 -12.26 -8.75
C CYS A 358 11.48 -13.30 -9.19
N ASP A 359 12.00 -13.19 -10.41
CA ASP A 359 12.99 -14.11 -10.96
C ASP A 359 14.31 -14.05 -10.17
N LYS A 360 14.77 -12.84 -9.83
CA LYS A 360 15.98 -12.64 -9.04
C LYS A 360 15.83 -13.22 -7.63
N LEU A 361 14.72 -12.90 -6.95
CA LEU A 361 14.47 -13.35 -5.57
C LEU A 361 13.98 -14.80 -5.48
N LYS A 362 13.59 -15.41 -6.61
CA LYS A 362 13.03 -16.75 -6.74
C LYS A 362 11.73 -16.91 -5.95
N ILE A 363 10.80 -16.00 -6.16
CA ILE A 363 9.46 -16.00 -5.56
C ILE A 363 8.38 -15.95 -6.64
N GLN A 364 7.13 -16.23 -6.27
CA GLN A 364 6.01 -16.23 -7.19
C GLN A 364 5.63 -14.82 -7.69
N ASN A 365 5.38 -14.72 -9.00
CA ASN A 365 4.86 -13.51 -9.65
C ASN A 365 3.32 -13.52 -9.60
N LEU A 366 2.75 -12.79 -8.64
CA LEU A 366 1.30 -12.74 -8.42
C LEU A 366 0.50 -12.35 -9.68
N PRO A 367 0.81 -11.26 -10.41
CA PRO A 367 0.20 -10.97 -11.70
C PRO A 367 0.25 -12.12 -12.69
N ALA A 368 1.39 -12.81 -12.80
CA ALA A 368 1.53 -13.95 -13.71
C ALA A 368 0.64 -15.13 -13.30
N LEU A 369 0.56 -15.46 -12.01
CA LEU A 369 -0.32 -16.51 -11.49
C LEU A 369 -1.81 -16.23 -11.76
N LEU A 370 -2.23 -14.98 -11.57
CA LEU A 370 -3.61 -14.56 -11.82
C LEU A 370 -3.95 -14.57 -13.32
N LEU A 371 -2.98 -14.24 -14.17
CA LEU A 371 -3.15 -14.33 -15.61
C LEU A 371 -3.21 -15.79 -16.10
N SER A 372 -2.42 -16.70 -15.52
CA SER A 372 -2.40 -18.13 -15.91
C SER A 372 -3.63 -18.90 -15.46
N ASN A 373 -4.15 -18.65 -14.26
CA ASN A 373 -5.33 -19.34 -13.75
C ASN A 373 -6.58 -19.05 -14.59
N ALA A 374 -6.67 -17.85 -15.16
CA ALA A 374 -7.79 -17.49 -16.04
C ALA A 374 -7.79 -18.24 -17.37
N THR A 375 -6.62 -18.65 -17.89
CA THR A 375 -6.58 -19.50 -19.10
C THR A 375 -7.10 -20.91 -18.85
N THR A 376 -6.94 -21.43 -17.63
CA THR A 376 -7.53 -22.71 -17.22
C THR A 376 -9.03 -22.59 -16.98
N ASP A 377 -9.52 -21.53 -16.34
CA ASP A 377 -10.96 -21.33 -16.11
C ASP A 377 -11.74 -21.15 -17.44
N LEU A 378 -11.15 -20.45 -18.42
CA LEU A 378 -11.73 -20.32 -19.76
C LEU A 378 -11.77 -21.68 -20.48
N ALA A 379 -10.70 -22.48 -20.40
CA ALA A 379 -10.67 -23.81 -21.00
C ALA A 379 -11.64 -24.81 -20.33
N GLU A 380 -11.84 -24.70 -19.01
CA GLU A 380 -12.81 -25.51 -18.28
C GLU A 380 -14.25 -25.06 -18.58
N SER A 381 -14.52 -23.76 -18.70
CA SER A 381 -15.83 -23.23 -19.10
C SER A 381 -16.23 -23.62 -20.53
N GLU A 382 -15.27 -23.61 -21.48
CA GLU A 382 -15.49 -24.09 -22.86
C GLU A 382 -15.69 -25.61 -22.92
N SER A 383 -15.10 -26.37 -21.99
CA SER A 383 -15.32 -27.83 -21.88
C SER A 383 -16.65 -28.19 -21.21
N ALA A 384 -17.18 -27.32 -20.34
CA ALA A 384 -18.44 -27.51 -19.63
C ALA A 384 -19.68 -27.14 -20.46
N GLU A 385 -19.56 -26.22 -21.42
CA GLU A 385 -20.66 -25.88 -22.36
C GLU A 385 -20.99 -27.03 -23.35
N GLY A 386 -20.20 -28.11 -23.37
CA GLY A 386 -20.43 -29.30 -24.19
C GLY A 386 -21.32 -30.39 -23.58
N ALA A 387 -21.74 -30.29 -22.32
CA ALA A 387 -22.43 -31.40 -21.64
C ALA A 387 -23.62 -30.97 -20.76
N GLY A 388 -24.84 -31.13 -21.32
CA GLY A 388 -26.01 -31.57 -20.55
C GLY A 388 -27.06 -30.53 -20.16
N LYS A 389 -28.24 -30.61 -20.79
CA LYS A 389 -29.51 -30.04 -20.31
C LYS A 389 -30.20 -30.97 -19.31
N ALA A 390 -30.88 -30.33 -18.34
CA ALA A 390 -32.06 -30.72 -17.57
C ALA A 390 -31.92 -31.69 -16.38
N GLN A 391 -32.21 -31.17 -15.18
CA GLN A 391 -33.42 -31.54 -14.39
C GLN A 391 -33.64 -30.57 -13.21
N ASP A 392 -34.92 -30.22 -13.01
CA ASP A 392 -35.48 -29.51 -11.85
C ASP A 392 -35.30 -30.33 -10.56
N GLU A 393 -34.98 -29.66 -9.44
CA GLU A 393 -35.61 -29.99 -8.17
C GLU A 393 -35.56 -28.83 -7.15
N HIS A 394 -36.71 -28.65 -6.51
CA HIS A 394 -37.06 -27.68 -5.48
C HIS A 394 -36.14 -27.75 -4.24
N LEU A 395 -35.66 -26.60 -3.72
CA LEU A 395 -35.29 -26.50 -2.31
C LEU A 395 -35.58 -25.12 -1.72
N LEU A 396 -36.11 -25.14 -0.50
CA LEU A 396 -36.68 -24.05 0.27
C LEU A 396 -35.72 -22.86 0.47
N VAL A 397 -36.24 -21.68 0.13
CA VAL A 397 -35.76 -20.38 0.60
C VAL A 397 -36.00 -20.28 2.10
N THR A 398 -34.92 -20.21 2.87
CA THR A 398 -34.95 -19.65 4.23
C THR A 398 -34.15 -18.36 4.22
N THR A 399 -34.86 -17.30 4.62
CA THR A 399 -34.46 -15.91 4.63
C THR A 399 -33.29 -15.66 5.57
N THR A 400 -32.15 -15.25 5.03
CA THR A 400 -31.15 -14.48 5.77
C THR A 400 -31.36 -13.00 5.47
N GLU A 401 -31.32 -12.25 6.56
CA GLU A 401 -31.75 -10.87 6.68
C GLU A 401 -30.96 -9.94 5.78
N ASN A 402 -31.68 -8.98 5.20
CA ASN A 402 -31.17 -7.82 4.51
C ASN A 402 -30.28 -7.00 5.46
N ILE A 403 -28.97 -7.26 5.44
CA ILE A 403 -28.00 -6.23 5.79
C ILE A 403 -27.72 -5.47 4.50
N ALA A 404 -28.35 -4.30 4.36
CA ALA A 404 -28.01 -3.36 3.32
C ALA A 404 -26.48 -3.12 3.39
N PRO A 405 -25.75 -3.18 2.26
CA PRO A 405 -24.35 -2.78 2.27
C PRO A 405 -24.31 -1.33 2.77
N ALA A 406 -23.55 -1.10 3.84
CA ALA A 406 -23.29 0.25 4.31
C ALA A 406 -22.82 1.08 3.11
N GLU A 407 -23.66 2.03 2.70
CA GLU A 407 -23.30 3.00 1.68
C GLU A 407 -22.00 3.64 2.14
N GLU A 408 -20.92 3.34 1.41
CA GLU A 408 -19.64 3.99 1.58
C GLU A 408 -19.88 5.46 1.28
N ILE A 409 -20.07 6.27 2.33
CA ILE A 409 -20.25 7.71 2.20
C ILE A 409 -18.98 8.24 1.57
N CYS A 410 -19.05 8.44 0.26
CA CYS A 410 -18.06 9.12 -0.53
C CYS A 410 -18.02 10.57 -0.02
N LEU A 411 -17.08 10.86 0.90
CA LEU A 411 -16.85 12.17 1.52
C LEU A 411 -16.34 13.24 0.53
N ASP A 412 -16.59 13.06 -0.77
CA ASP A 412 -16.26 14.02 -1.81
C ASP A 412 -17.27 15.18 -1.88
N ASP A 413 -18.41 15.10 -1.18
CA ASP A 413 -19.49 16.10 -1.23
C ASP A 413 -19.83 16.75 0.16
N ILE A 414 -18.90 16.82 1.13
CA ILE A 414 -19.03 17.71 2.32
C ILE A 414 -17.88 18.72 2.43
#